data_AF-A0AAJ2I3E4-F1
#
_entry.id   AF-A0AAJ2I3E4-F1
#
_cell.length_a   1.000
_cell.length_b   1.000
_cell.length_c   1.000
_cell.angle_alpha   90.00
_cell.angle_beta   90.00
_cell.angle_gamma   90.00
#
_symmetry.space_group_name_H-M   'P 1'
#
loop_
_entity.id
_entity.type
_entity.pdbx_description
1 polymer ?
#
loop_
_entity_poly.entity_id
_entity_poly.type
_entity_poly.pdbx_seq_one_letter_code
_entity_poly.pdbx_strand_id
1 'polypeptide(L)'
;MARNAKELIELLVERGMSQTEIAEELQRDQSLISQVRRGKKPGANLVTTLEEIATTGRATTRPQRRQTSHGVARIRGKKGQEAVMPPDVPQQTGTRRKVRRRVEVPPRGSYRKDTVYGRGVRTVRIDFPRTKGSKGKERAWQEASKSLTSIARKKWGRKELPERRVYITATYEDGSKVDFGSKGGYQPHTVLGGLGENDGDVEKWLKTQGLQGRYADLDPDARMVSLEINGYVR
;
A
#
# COMPACT_ATOMS: atom_id res chain seq x y z
N MET A 1 11.93 -12.20 23.32
CA MET A 1 12.79 -12.81 22.28
C MET A 1 12.99 -11.79 21.16
N ALA A 2 14.23 -11.50 20.78
CA ALA A 2 14.52 -10.62 19.65
C ALA A 2 14.07 -11.33 18.36
N ARG A 3 13.13 -10.76 17.62
CA ARG A 3 12.66 -11.37 16.37
C ARG A 3 13.71 -11.16 15.30
N ASN A 4 14.11 -12.22 14.62
CA ASN A 4 15.02 -12.08 13.48
C ASN A 4 14.28 -11.51 12.25
N ALA A 5 15.01 -11.04 11.24
CA ALA A 5 14.41 -10.42 10.06
C ALA A 5 13.45 -11.35 9.30
N LYS A 6 13.69 -12.67 9.32
CA LYS A 6 12.80 -13.65 8.70
C LYS A 6 11.46 -13.68 9.42
N GLU A 7 11.46 -13.81 10.75
CA GLU A 7 10.24 -13.82 11.57
C GLU A 7 9.46 -12.51 11.44
N LEU A 8 10.14 -11.37 11.35
CA LEU A 8 9.48 -10.08 11.12
C LEU A 8 8.84 -10.01 9.74
N ILE A 9 9.51 -10.48 8.69
CA ILE A 9 8.91 -10.56 7.35
C ILE A 9 7.70 -11.51 7.36
N GLU A 10 7.78 -12.65 8.04
CA GLU A 10 6.67 -13.59 8.16
C GLU A 10 5.47 -12.98 8.91
N LEU A 11 5.72 -12.30 10.03
CA LEU A 11 4.71 -11.55 10.76
C LEU A 11 4.03 -10.49 9.89
N LEU A 12 4.80 -9.71 9.13
CA LEU A 12 4.24 -8.68 8.25
C LEU A 12 3.38 -9.30 7.14
N VAL A 13 3.82 -10.45 6.59
CA VAL A 13 3.04 -11.20 5.59
C VAL A 13 1.74 -11.74 6.18
N GLU A 14 1.78 -12.28 7.40
CA GLU A 14 0.59 -12.73 8.13
C GLU A 14 -0.37 -11.56 8.37
N ARG A 15 0.16 -10.37 8.67
CA ARG A 15 -0.63 -9.15 8.86
C ARG A 15 -1.17 -8.51 7.59
N GLY A 16 -0.87 -9.04 6.40
CA GLY A 16 -1.43 -8.49 5.18
C GLY A 16 -0.44 -8.03 4.12
N MET A 17 0.83 -7.82 4.49
CA MET A 17 1.81 -7.23 3.57
C MET A 17 2.29 -8.22 2.51
N SER A 18 2.35 -7.76 1.27
CA SER A 18 3.09 -8.47 0.22
C SER A 18 4.59 -8.25 0.37
N GLN A 19 5.41 -9.15 -0.19
CA GLN A 19 6.86 -8.95 -0.20
C GLN A 19 7.27 -7.71 -0.99
N THR A 20 6.50 -7.34 -2.01
CA THR A 20 6.73 -6.13 -2.81
C THR A 20 6.53 -4.89 -1.97
N GLU A 21 5.46 -4.82 -1.19
CA GLU A 21 5.18 -3.67 -0.30
C GLU A 21 6.21 -3.57 0.82
N ILE A 22 6.61 -4.70 1.40
CA ILE A 22 7.72 -4.73 2.36
C ILE A 22 9.00 -4.18 1.70
N ALA A 23 9.25 -4.54 0.44
CA ALA A 23 10.43 -4.07 -0.29
C ALA A 23 10.35 -2.57 -0.61
N GLU A 24 9.19 -2.07 -1.04
CA GLU A 24 8.94 -0.65 -1.30
C GLU A 24 9.12 0.19 -0.03
N GLU A 25 8.53 -0.25 1.09
CA GLU A 25 8.65 0.43 2.38
C GLU A 25 10.09 0.44 2.91
N LEU A 26 10.83 -0.64 2.66
CA LEU A 26 12.26 -0.73 2.99
C LEU A 26 13.17 -0.06 1.97
N GLN A 27 12.64 0.40 0.83
CA GLN A 27 13.40 0.86 -0.35
C GLN A 27 14.49 -0.15 -0.76
N ARG A 28 14.05 -1.40 -0.95
CA ARG A 28 14.85 -2.56 -1.34
C ARG A 28 14.18 -3.33 -2.46
N ASP A 29 14.95 -4.21 -3.09
CA ASP A 29 14.40 -5.12 -4.09
C ASP A 29 13.58 -6.23 -3.43
N GLN A 30 12.45 -6.57 -4.04
CA GLN A 30 11.61 -7.69 -3.61
C GLN A 30 12.38 -9.02 -3.58
N SER A 31 13.41 -9.17 -4.43
CA SER A 31 14.33 -10.31 -4.40
C SER A 31 15.09 -10.43 -3.08
N LEU A 32 15.51 -9.31 -2.47
CA LEU A 32 16.18 -9.33 -1.16
C LEU A 32 15.23 -9.86 -0.08
N ILE A 33 13.98 -9.40 -0.07
CA ILE A 33 12.96 -9.83 0.89
C ILE A 33 12.70 -11.34 0.73
N SER A 34 12.58 -11.80 -0.51
CA SER A 34 12.44 -13.22 -0.84
C SER A 34 13.63 -14.06 -0.37
N GLN A 35 14.87 -13.56 -0.51
CA GLN A 35 16.08 -14.26 -0.06
C GLN A 35 16.16 -14.34 1.48
N VAL A 36 15.85 -13.26 2.20
CA VAL A 36 15.83 -13.23 3.66
C VAL A 36 14.75 -14.18 4.20
N ARG A 37 13.54 -14.10 3.64
CA ARG A 37 12.43 -14.99 4.04
C ARG A 37 12.74 -16.47 3.83
N ARG A 38 13.49 -16.82 2.77
CA ARG A 38 13.95 -18.20 2.51
C ARG A 38 15.15 -18.63 3.36
N GLY A 39 15.65 -17.77 4.27
CA GLY A 39 16.83 -18.05 5.08
C GLY A 39 18.16 -18.00 4.31
N LYS A 40 18.16 -17.55 3.05
CA LYS A 40 19.39 -17.44 2.25
C LYS A 40 20.27 -16.25 2.66
N LYS A 41 19.68 -15.26 3.34
CA LYS A 41 20.39 -14.10 3.87
C LYS A 41 19.86 -13.79 5.28
N PRO A 42 20.73 -13.40 6.23
CA PRO A 42 20.30 -13.12 7.60
C PRO A 42 19.43 -11.86 7.70
N GLY A 43 19.67 -10.85 6.87
CA GLY A 43 18.86 -9.62 6.85
C GLY A 43 18.97 -8.75 8.11
N ALA A 44 20.04 -8.89 8.89
CA ALA A 44 20.22 -8.18 10.17
C ALA A 44 20.06 -6.65 10.06
N ASN A 45 20.52 -6.06 8.95
CA ASN A 45 20.38 -4.63 8.68
C ASN A 45 18.93 -4.16 8.42
N LEU A 46 17.99 -5.08 8.21
CA LEU A 46 16.58 -4.79 8.01
C LEU A 46 15.77 -4.81 9.31
N VAL A 47 16.29 -5.43 10.37
CA VAL A 47 15.54 -5.74 11.60
C VAL A 47 14.91 -4.49 12.20
N THR A 48 15.69 -3.44 12.44
CA THR A 48 15.19 -2.20 13.06
C THR A 48 14.01 -1.59 12.29
N THR A 49 14.14 -1.49 10.96
CA THR A 49 13.05 -0.95 10.14
C THR A 49 11.85 -1.90 10.06
N LEU A 50 12.09 -3.21 10.00
CA LEU A 50 11.02 -4.21 10.00
C LEU A 50 10.24 -4.21 11.33
N GLU A 51 10.92 -4.05 12.46
CA GLU A 51 10.30 -3.87 13.78
C GLU A 51 9.50 -2.58 13.86
N GLU A 52 10.02 -1.51 13.27
CA GLU A 52 9.34 -0.23 13.19
C GLU A 52 8.04 -0.34 12.39
N ILE A 53 8.08 -0.98 11.22
CA ILE A 53 6.91 -1.29 10.41
C ILE A 53 5.94 -2.18 11.19
N ALA A 54 6.45 -3.19 11.89
CA ALA A 54 5.62 -4.07 12.70
C ALA A 54 4.96 -3.35 13.89
N THR A 55 5.59 -2.33 14.45
CA THR A 55 5.07 -1.63 15.64
C THR A 55 4.18 -0.46 15.26
N THR A 56 4.64 0.37 14.33
CA THR A 56 4.05 1.67 13.98
C THR A 56 3.26 1.65 12.67
N GLY A 57 3.43 0.58 11.89
CA GLY A 57 2.83 0.46 10.56
C GLY A 57 3.56 1.22 9.46
N ARG A 58 4.74 1.79 9.74
CA ARG A 58 5.52 2.59 8.76
C ARG A 58 7.02 2.51 9.06
N ALA A 59 7.85 2.74 8.05
CA ALA A 59 9.27 2.95 8.23
C ALA A 59 9.58 4.46 8.31
N THR A 60 10.09 4.95 9.44
CA THR A 60 10.76 6.26 9.52
C THR A 60 12.26 6.14 9.37
N THR A 61 12.83 4.99 9.75
CA THR A 61 14.27 4.71 9.62
C THR A 61 14.53 3.82 8.42
N ARG A 62 15.38 4.26 7.48
CA ARG A 62 15.73 3.46 6.31
C ARG A 62 16.85 2.46 6.64
N PRO A 63 16.77 1.20 6.17
CA PRO A 63 17.86 0.25 6.35
C PRO A 63 19.14 0.76 5.69
N GLN A 64 20.27 0.66 6.36
CA GLN A 64 21.55 1.01 5.75
C GLN A 64 21.88 0.05 4.59
N ARG A 65 22.39 0.61 3.48
CA ARG A 65 22.97 -0.19 2.40
C ARG A 65 24.37 -0.60 2.82
N ARG A 66 24.81 -1.79 2.38
CA ARG A 66 26.19 -2.23 2.60
C ARG A 66 27.14 -1.21 1.97
N GLN A 67 28.10 -0.74 2.75
CA GLN A 67 29.17 0.12 2.28
C GLN A 67 30.41 -0.72 1.90
N THR A 68 31.18 -0.24 0.94
CA THR A 68 32.52 -0.70 0.58
C THR A 68 33.50 0.45 0.78
N SER A 69 34.81 0.18 0.70
CA SER A 69 35.87 1.21 0.74
C SER A 69 35.70 2.32 -0.29
N HIS A 70 34.87 2.10 -1.32
CA HIS A 70 34.60 3.03 -2.41
C HIS A 70 33.16 3.59 -2.39
N GLY A 71 32.43 3.47 -1.27
CA GLY A 71 31.07 4.00 -1.10
C GLY A 71 29.96 2.94 -1.07
N VAL A 72 28.74 3.27 -1.47
CA VAL A 72 27.60 2.32 -1.46
C VAL A 72 27.87 1.17 -2.44
N ALA A 73 27.68 -0.07 -1.99
CA ALA A 73 27.90 -1.25 -2.82
C ALA A 73 27.05 -1.20 -4.10
N ARG A 74 27.70 -1.25 -5.27
CA ARG A 74 27.04 -1.25 -6.58
C ARG A 74 26.28 -2.54 -6.84
N ILE A 75 25.21 -2.46 -7.63
CA ILE A 75 24.44 -3.61 -8.09
C ILE A 75 25.24 -4.25 -9.24
N ARG A 76 25.58 -5.54 -9.13
CA ARG A 76 26.22 -6.25 -10.25
C ARG A 76 25.29 -6.20 -11.46
N GLY A 77 25.81 -5.71 -12.59
CA GLY A 77 25.16 -5.83 -13.89
C GLY A 77 24.98 -7.30 -14.29
N LYS A 78 24.14 -7.56 -15.28
CA LYS A 78 24.08 -8.88 -15.94
C LYS A 78 25.44 -9.15 -16.62
N LYS A 79 25.73 -10.42 -16.96
CA LYS A 79 27.00 -10.81 -17.63
C LYS A 79 27.23 -9.92 -18.85
N GLY A 80 28.33 -9.15 -18.85
CA GLY A 80 28.68 -8.20 -19.91
C GLY A 80 28.16 -6.76 -19.71
N GLN A 81 27.50 -6.43 -18.60
CA GLN A 81 27.06 -5.07 -18.28
C GLN A 81 27.81 -4.52 -17.06
N GLU A 82 28.11 -3.22 -17.09
CA GLU A 82 28.74 -2.53 -15.96
C GLU A 82 27.85 -2.55 -14.70
N ALA A 83 28.49 -2.55 -13.54
CA ALA A 83 27.79 -2.50 -12.26
C ALA A 83 27.13 -1.13 -12.07
N VAL A 84 25.81 -1.12 -11.84
CA VAL A 84 24.99 0.08 -11.79
C VAL A 84 24.89 0.59 -10.34
N MET A 85 24.98 1.90 -10.15
CA MET A 85 24.66 2.53 -8.87
C MET A 85 23.16 2.42 -8.63
N PRO A 86 22.69 1.98 -7.43
CA PRO A 86 21.27 2.04 -7.13
C PRO A 86 20.77 3.48 -7.33
N PRO A 87 19.59 3.69 -7.95
CA PRO A 87 19.06 5.04 -8.07
C PRO A 87 18.87 5.63 -6.68
N ASP A 88 19.50 6.78 -6.42
CA ASP A 88 19.15 7.62 -5.29
C ASP A 88 17.77 8.21 -5.57
N VAL A 89 16.78 7.68 -4.86
CA VAL A 89 15.41 8.19 -4.90
C VAL A 89 15.40 9.46 -4.04
N PRO A 90 14.79 10.57 -4.49
CA PRO A 90 14.83 11.82 -3.75
C PRO A 90 14.39 11.62 -2.31
N GLN A 91 15.22 12.11 -1.40
CA GLN A 91 14.96 12.13 0.03
C GLN A 91 13.66 12.90 0.25
N GLN A 92 12.55 12.20 0.53
CA GLN A 92 11.37 12.86 1.08
C GLN A 92 11.74 13.35 2.48
N THR A 93 12.19 14.60 2.55
CA THR A 93 12.43 15.33 3.78
C THR A 93 11.13 15.41 4.56
N GLY A 94 11.05 14.62 5.63
CA GLY A 94 9.91 14.62 6.54
C GLY A 94 9.81 15.96 7.27
N THR A 95 8.95 16.85 6.80
CA THR A 95 8.50 17.96 7.62
C THR A 95 7.47 17.46 8.62
N ARG A 96 7.86 17.35 9.90
CA ARG A 96 6.92 17.23 11.03
C ARG A 96 5.91 18.38 10.94
N ARG A 97 4.64 18.09 10.61
CA ARG A 97 3.58 19.10 10.63
C ARG A 97 2.52 18.72 11.65
N LYS A 98 2.24 19.69 12.53
CA LYS A 98 1.28 19.64 13.64
C LYS A 98 -0.09 19.20 13.13
N VAL A 99 -0.71 18.28 13.89
CA VAL A 99 -2.11 17.88 13.73
C VAL A 99 -2.99 19.12 13.81
N ARG A 100 -3.52 19.55 12.66
CA ARG A 100 -4.74 20.35 12.59
C ARG A 100 -5.65 19.68 11.57
N ARG A 101 -6.83 19.30 12.04
CA ARG A 101 -7.88 18.60 11.31
C ARG A 101 -8.42 19.52 10.20
N ARG A 102 -7.79 19.48 9.03
CA ARG A 102 -8.35 19.85 7.72
C ARG A 102 -7.82 18.81 6.75
N VAL A 103 -8.69 18.20 5.94
CA VAL A 103 -8.29 17.20 4.94
C VAL A 103 -7.23 17.84 4.03
N GLU A 104 -5.98 17.43 4.21
CA GLU A 104 -4.83 17.96 3.48
C GLU A 104 -4.86 17.38 2.06
N VAL A 105 -5.61 18.02 1.17
CA VAL A 105 -5.68 17.63 -0.24
C VAL A 105 -4.33 17.96 -0.89
N PRO A 106 -3.70 17.00 -1.61
CA PRO A 106 -2.42 17.24 -2.25
C PRO A 106 -2.46 18.44 -3.23
N PRO A 107 -1.38 19.25 -3.32
CA PRO A 107 -1.30 20.31 -4.32
C PRO A 107 -1.38 19.75 -5.75
N ARG A 108 -1.87 20.61 -6.66
CA ARG A 108 -2.30 20.32 -8.04
C ARG A 108 -1.47 19.23 -8.74
N GLY A 109 -2.15 18.16 -9.20
CA GLY A 109 -1.61 17.19 -10.16
C GLY A 109 -0.97 15.93 -9.57
N SER A 110 -0.66 15.89 -8.27
CA SER A 110 -0.17 14.68 -7.58
C SER A 110 -1.23 14.05 -6.70
N TYR A 111 -1.21 12.72 -6.57
CA TYR A 111 -1.98 11.99 -5.56
C TYR A 111 -1.08 11.68 -4.36
N ARG A 112 -1.69 11.42 -3.20
CA ARG A 112 -0.98 10.96 -2.01
C ARG A 112 -1.47 9.57 -1.64
N LYS A 113 -0.55 8.68 -1.26
CA LYS A 113 -0.86 7.36 -0.73
C LYS A 113 -0.22 7.24 0.63
N ASP A 114 -1.03 6.92 1.63
CA ASP A 114 -0.57 6.57 2.96
C ASP A 114 -1.01 5.13 3.23
N THR A 115 -0.09 4.27 3.65
CA THR A 115 -0.44 2.91 4.08
C THR A 115 -0.01 2.72 5.53
N VAL A 116 -0.95 2.25 6.35
CA VAL A 116 -0.73 1.97 7.76
C VAL A 116 -1.03 0.50 8.02
N TYR A 117 -0.17 -0.12 8.81
CA TYR A 117 -0.29 -1.52 9.20
C TYR A 117 -0.36 -1.61 10.73
N GLY A 118 -1.50 -2.00 11.28
CA GLY A 118 -1.71 -2.02 12.73
C GLY A 118 -2.63 -3.15 13.15
N ARG A 119 -2.24 -3.93 14.17
CA ARG A 119 -3.08 -4.96 14.83
C ARG A 119 -3.81 -5.93 13.88
N GLY A 120 -3.16 -6.35 12.78
CA GLY A 120 -3.77 -7.25 11.78
C GLY A 120 -4.67 -6.55 10.75
N VAL A 121 -4.69 -5.21 10.75
CA VAL A 121 -5.39 -4.38 9.77
C VAL A 121 -4.37 -3.70 8.89
N ARG A 122 -4.63 -3.74 7.58
CA ARG A 122 -3.96 -2.93 6.58
C ARG A 122 -4.91 -1.84 6.12
N THR A 123 -4.56 -0.58 6.36
CA THR A 123 -5.31 0.59 5.89
C THR A 123 -4.51 1.28 4.80
N VAL A 124 -5.03 1.30 3.58
CA VAL A 124 -4.46 2.08 2.47
C VAL A 124 -5.37 3.27 2.23
N ARG A 125 -4.87 4.47 2.45
CA ARG A 125 -5.55 5.72 2.12
C ARG A 125 -4.92 6.34 0.88
N ILE A 126 -5.75 6.70 -0.09
CA ILE A 126 -5.34 7.36 -1.33
C ILE A 126 -6.12 8.67 -1.42
N ASP A 127 -5.41 9.80 -1.36
CA ASP A 127 -6.00 11.12 -1.57
C ASP A 127 -5.85 11.54 -3.03
N PHE A 128 -6.98 11.89 -3.64
CA PHE A 128 -7.11 12.21 -5.05
C PHE A 128 -6.95 13.72 -5.28
N PRO A 129 -6.31 14.15 -6.38
CA PRO A 129 -6.33 15.55 -6.77
C PRO A 129 -7.74 15.97 -7.20
N ARG A 130 -8.14 17.22 -6.86
CA ARG A 130 -9.48 17.77 -7.18
C ARG A 130 -9.74 17.95 -8.69
N THR A 131 -8.67 18.06 -9.49
CA THR A 131 -8.78 18.36 -10.92
C THR A 131 -9.33 17.16 -11.70
N LYS A 132 -10.48 17.35 -12.35
CA LYS A 132 -11.12 16.37 -13.25
C LYS A 132 -10.16 16.01 -14.40
N GLY A 133 -10.05 14.72 -14.71
CA GLY A 133 -9.24 14.24 -15.85
C GLY A 133 -7.73 14.47 -15.73
N SER A 134 -7.20 14.78 -14.54
CA SER A 134 -5.75 14.92 -14.39
C SER A 134 -5.05 13.56 -14.43
N LYS A 135 -3.85 13.50 -15.03
CA LYS A 135 -2.97 12.30 -14.98
C LYS A 135 -2.73 11.81 -13.55
N GLY A 136 -2.76 12.71 -12.56
CA GLY A 136 -2.67 12.37 -11.14
C GLY A 136 -3.86 11.56 -10.64
N LYS A 137 -5.08 11.87 -11.11
CA LYS A 137 -6.29 11.14 -10.78
C LYS A 137 -6.30 9.73 -11.41
N GLU A 138 -5.88 9.61 -12.66
CA GLU A 138 -5.70 8.31 -13.31
C GLU A 138 -4.69 7.43 -12.56
N ARG A 139 -3.53 8.00 -12.18
CA ARG A 139 -2.53 7.29 -11.37
C ARG A 139 -3.06 6.90 -10.00
N ALA A 140 -3.86 7.74 -9.36
CA ALA A 140 -4.50 7.43 -8.08
C ALA A 140 -5.45 6.23 -8.21
N TRP A 141 -6.24 6.16 -9.29
CA TRP A 141 -7.10 5.02 -9.57
C TRP A 141 -6.33 3.74 -9.88
N GLN A 142 -5.27 3.81 -10.68
CA GLN A 142 -4.38 2.67 -10.89
C GLN A 142 -3.79 2.17 -9.56
N GLU A 143 -3.43 3.09 -8.67
CA GLU A 143 -2.90 2.75 -7.35
C GLU A 143 -3.97 2.15 -6.43
N ALA A 144 -5.22 2.61 -6.54
CA ALA A 144 -6.38 2.01 -5.87
C ALA A 144 -6.61 0.58 -6.37
N SER A 145 -6.60 0.33 -7.69
CA SER A 145 -6.73 -1.01 -8.28
C SER A 145 -5.64 -1.95 -7.77
N LYS A 146 -4.37 -1.48 -7.79
CA LYS A 146 -3.24 -2.27 -7.27
C LYS A 146 -3.38 -2.58 -5.78
N SER A 147 -3.72 -1.58 -4.98
CA SER A 147 -3.85 -1.72 -3.53
C SER A 147 -4.99 -2.65 -3.15
N LEU A 148 -6.15 -2.50 -3.80
CA LEU A 148 -7.32 -3.33 -3.58
C LEU A 148 -7.06 -4.80 -3.99
N THR A 149 -6.43 -5.01 -5.15
CA THR A 149 -6.02 -6.35 -5.62
C THR A 149 -5.01 -6.98 -4.67
N SER A 150 -4.05 -6.20 -4.17
CA SER A 150 -3.04 -6.66 -3.22
C SER A 150 -3.67 -7.08 -1.88
N ILE A 151 -4.63 -6.29 -1.37
CA ILE A 151 -5.38 -6.58 -0.15
C ILE A 151 -6.22 -7.86 -0.33
N ALA A 152 -6.95 -7.96 -1.44
CA ALA A 152 -7.83 -9.08 -1.76
C ALA A 152 -7.10 -10.34 -2.27
N ARG A 153 -5.78 -10.33 -2.35
CA ARG A 153 -5.00 -11.49 -2.79
C ARG A 153 -5.13 -12.63 -1.77
N LYS A 154 -5.51 -13.82 -2.24
CA LYS A 154 -5.67 -15.03 -1.41
C LYS A 154 -4.38 -15.86 -1.24
N LYS A 155 -3.44 -15.78 -2.18
CA LYS A 155 -2.22 -16.61 -2.18
C LYS A 155 -0.99 -15.78 -2.46
N TRP A 156 0.12 -16.16 -1.84
CA TRP A 156 1.45 -15.69 -2.22
C TRP A 156 2.35 -16.88 -2.56
N GLY A 157 2.60 -17.07 -3.86
CA GLY A 157 3.23 -18.29 -4.35
C GLY A 157 2.39 -19.51 -3.98
N ARG A 158 2.96 -20.45 -3.25
CA ARG A 158 2.26 -21.66 -2.75
C ARG A 158 1.56 -21.48 -1.40
N LYS A 159 1.78 -20.37 -0.68
CA LYS A 159 1.22 -20.14 0.67
C LYS A 159 -0.13 -19.44 0.57
N GLU A 160 -1.13 -19.95 1.27
CA GLU A 160 -2.40 -19.26 1.46
C GLU A 160 -2.22 -18.13 2.46
N LEU A 161 -2.80 -16.98 2.14
CA LEU A 161 -2.87 -15.82 3.03
C LEU A 161 -4.12 -15.96 3.90
N PRO A 162 -4.09 -15.45 5.14
CA PRO A 162 -5.25 -15.54 6.01
C PRO A 162 -6.46 -14.84 5.38
N GLU A 163 -7.67 -15.29 5.75
CA GLU A 163 -8.89 -14.69 5.23
C GLU A 163 -8.95 -13.22 5.64
N ARG A 164 -9.26 -12.36 4.67
CA ARG A 164 -9.36 -10.93 4.88
C ARG A 164 -10.74 -10.42 4.51
N ARG A 165 -11.25 -9.49 5.30
CA ARG A 165 -12.44 -8.71 4.95
C ARG A 165 -12.03 -7.33 4.49
N VAL A 166 -12.55 -6.93 3.33
CA VAL A 166 -12.22 -5.66 2.70
C VAL A 166 -13.35 -4.68 2.92
N TYR A 167 -13.02 -3.55 3.55
CA TYR A 167 -13.93 -2.42 3.73
C TYR A 167 -13.36 -1.24 2.96
N ILE A 168 -14.22 -0.48 2.30
CA ILE A 168 -13.80 0.67 1.51
C ILE A 168 -14.61 1.87 1.94
N THR A 169 -13.96 2.98 2.25
CA THR A 169 -14.62 4.24 2.57
C THR A 169 -14.18 5.29 1.55
N ALA A 170 -15.12 5.77 0.74
CA ALA A 170 -14.91 6.91 -0.15
C ALA A 170 -15.31 8.20 0.56
N THR A 171 -14.45 9.21 0.52
CA THR A 171 -14.75 10.56 1.01
C THR A 171 -14.83 11.53 -0.16
N TYR A 172 -15.88 12.34 -0.18
CA TYR A 172 -16.18 13.32 -1.22
C TYR A 172 -15.85 14.75 -0.77
N GLU A 173 -15.76 15.68 -1.72
CA GLU A 173 -15.32 17.06 -1.49
C GLU A 173 -16.27 17.86 -0.58
N ASP A 174 -17.56 17.53 -0.62
CA ASP A 174 -18.62 18.03 0.26
C ASP A 174 -18.50 17.50 1.71
N GLY A 175 -17.59 16.56 1.95
CA GLY A 175 -17.39 15.90 3.24
C GLY A 175 -18.20 14.62 3.42
N SER A 176 -19.07 14.27 2.46
CA SER A 176 -19.87 13.06 2.47
C SER A 176 -18.98 11.82 2.43
N LYS A 177 -19.42 10.77 3.11
CA LYS A 177 -18.72 9.49 3.17
C LYS A 177 -19.62 8.36 2.73
N VAL A 178 -19.06 7.49 1.90
CA VAL A 178 -19.72 6.30 1.38
C VAL A 178 -18.92 5.10 1.83
N ASP A 179 -19.55 4.24 2.63
CA ASP A 179 -18.96 2.99 3.09
C ASP A 179 -19.45 1.82 2.23
N PHE A 180 -18.49 1.09 1.66
CA PHE A 180 -18.72 -0.14 0.92
C PHE A 180 -18.26 -1.34 1.75
N GLY A 181 -19.09 -2.37 1.80
CA GLY A 181 -18.86 -3.55 2.65
C GLY A 181 -19.32 -3.39 4.09
N SER A 182 -20.29 -2.50 4.38
CA SER A 182 -20.80 -2.23 5.74
C SER A 182 -21.38 -3.46 6.47
N LYS A 183 -21.76 -4.53 5.76
CA LYS A 183 -22.25 -5.81 6.32
C LYS A 183 -21.12 -6.84 6.54
N GLY A 184 -20.05 -6.45 7.22
CA GLY A 184 -18.95 -7.38 7.58
C GLY A 184 -17.84 -7.52 6.53
N GLY A 185 -17.75 -6.57 5.59
CA GLY A 185 -16.71 -6.45 4.59
C GLY A 185 -16.85 -7.42 3.43
N TYR A 186 -16.30 -7.04 2.27
CA TYR A 186 -16.25 -7.91 1.11
C TYR A 186 -15.30 -9.07 1.33
N GLN A 187 -15.68 -10.25 0.86
CA GLN A 187 -14.75 -11.36 0.73
C GLN A 187 -13.78 -11.09 -0.43
N PRO A 188 -12.55 -11.61 -0.37
CA PRO A 188 -11.55 -11.30 -1.39
C PRO A 188 -11.96 -11.74 -2.79
N HIS A 189 -12.73 -12.83 -2.93
CA HIS A 189 -13.21 -13.28 -4.23
C HIS A 189 -14.30 -12.37 -4.81
N THR A 190 -15.14 -11.76 -3.97
CA THR A 190 -16.16 -10.80 -4.40
C THR A 190 -15.51 -9.54 -4.95
N VAL A 191 -14.45 -9.07 -4.27
CA VAL A 191 -13.65 -7.93 -4.75
C VAL A 191 -12.99 -8.26 -6.09
N LEU A 192 -12.27 -9.38 -6.17
CA LEU A 192 -11.54 -9.74 -7.39
C LEU A 192 -12.47 -10.05 -8.57
N GLY A 193 -13.60 -10.72 -8.32
CA GLY A 193 -14.62 -10.97 -9.33
C GLY A 193 -15.24 -9.69 -9.84
N GLY A 194 -15.67 -8.80 -8.93
CA GLY A 194 -16.22 -7.50 -9.29
C GLY A 194 -15.23 -6.62 -10.07
N LEU A 195 -13.95 -6.62 -9.71
CA LEU A 195 -12.92 -5.95 -10.50
C LEU A 195 -12.75 -6.58 -11.88
N GLY A 196 -12.77 -7.92 -11.98
CA GLY A 196 -12.67 -8.64 -13.25
C GLY A 196 -13.81 -8.29 -14.21
N GLU A 197 -15.05 -8.21 -13.71
CA GLU A 197 -16.24 -7.79 -14.47
C GLU A 197 -16.21 -6.32 -14.91
N ASN A 198 -15.33 -5.51 -14.30
CA ASN A 198 -15.21 -4.07 -14.55
C ASN A 198 -13.82 -3.70 -15.10
N ASP A 199 -13.16 -4.61 -15.83
CA ASP A 199 -11.88 -4.36 -16.52
C ASP A 199 -10.73 -3.91 -15.58
N GLY A 200 -10.81 -4.27 -14.29
CA GLY A 200 -9.87 -3.82 -13.26
C GLY A 200 -10.08 -2.38 -12.77
N ASP A 201 -11.14 -1.71 -13.23
CA ASP A 201 -11.50 -0.34 -12.86
C ASP A 201 -12.29 -0.30 -11.55
N VAL A 202 -11.63 0.19 -10.50
CA VAL A 202 -12.22 0.36 -9.16
C VAL A 202 -13.32 1.41 -9.16
N GLU A 203 -13.17 2.51 -9.91
CA GLU A 203 -14.17 3.56 -9.97
C GLU A 203 -15.47 3.02 -10.56
N LYS A 204 -15.35 2.30 -11.68
CA LYS A 204 -16.48 1.65 -12.35
C LYS A 204 -17.15 0.63 -11.43
N TRP A 205 -16.36 -0.25 -10.79
CA TRP A 205 -16.89 -1.24 -9.86
C TRP A 205 -17.61 -0.61 -8.66
N LEU A 206 -17.04 0.40 -8.01
CA LEU A 206 -17.68 1.06 -6.86
C LEU A 206 -19.02 1.71 -7.25
N LYS A 207 -19.14 2.25 -8.46
CA LYS A 207 -20.41 2.78 -8.98
C LYS A 207 -21.48 1.70 -9.12
N THR A 208 -21.11 0.48 -9.52
CA THR A 208 -22.07 -0.65 -9.63
C THR A 208 -22.52 -1.19 -8.27
N GLN A 209 -21.75 -0.98 -7.20
CA GLN A 209 -22.09 -1.43 -5.84
C GLN A 209 -23.25 -0.66 -5.18
N GLY A 210 -23.91 0.23 -5.92
CA GLY A 210 -25.16 0.87 -5.52
C GLY A 210 -24.99 2.23 -4.87
N LEU A 211 -24.19 3.12 -5.46
CA LEU A 211 -24.35 4.56 -5.20
C LEU A 211 -25.79 5.00 -5.50
N GLN A 212 -26.38 4.43 -6.56
CA GLN A 212 -27.79 4.65 -6.92
C GLN A 212 -28.71 4.04 -5.84
N GLY A 213 -29.41 4.91 -5.11
CA GLY A 213 -30.47 4.57 -4.15
C GLY A 213 -30.04 4.49 -2.68
N ARG A 214 -28.82 4.02 -2.35
CA ARG A 214 -28.36 3.97 -0.94
C ARG A 214 -27.84 5.31 -0.41
N TYR A 215 -27.33 6.15 -1.31
CA TYR A 215 -26.75 7.44 -0.99
C TYR A 215 -27.44 8.52 -1.83
N ALA A 216 -28.78 8.56 -1.78
CA ALA A 216 -29.58 9.52 -2.56
C ALA A 216 -29.26 10.99 -2.20
N ASP A 217 -28.79 11.23 -0.97
CA ASP A 217 -28.36 12.54 -0.49
C ASP A 217 -26.95 12.93 -0.96
N LEU A 218 -26.23 12.03 -1.65
CA LEU A 218 -24.93 12.34 -2.22
C LEU A 218 -25.13 13.23 -3.44
N ASP A 219 -24.50 14.41 -3.42
CA ASP A 219 -24.46 15.27 -4.60
C ASP A 219 -23.83 14.49 -5.78
N PRO A 220 -24.56 14.29 -6.90
CA PRO A 220 -24.08 13.52 -8.04
C PRO A 220 -22.84 14.13 -8.69
N ASP A 221 -22.60 15.43 -8.49
CA ASP A 221 -21.42 16.15 -8.96
C ASP A 221 -20.28 16.20 -7.94
N ALA A 222 -20.51 15.73 -6.71
CA ALA A 222 -19.50 15.70 -5.67
C ALA A 222 -18.32 14.83 -6.10
N ARG A 223 -17.12 15.36 -5.89
CA ARG A 223 -15.87 14.73 -6.33
C ARG A 223 -15.31 13.89 -5.20
N MET A 224 -14.99 12.63 -5.48
CA MET A 224 -14.22 11.83 -4.55
C MET A 224 -12.81 12.41 -4.38
N VAL A 225 -12.44 12.71 -3.13
CA VAL A 225 -11.15 13.30 -2.74
C VAL A 225 -10.28 12.33 -1.95
N SER A 226 -10.85 11.25 -1.42
CA SER A 226 -10.10 10.21 -0.72
C SER A 226 -10.78 8.85 -0.84
N LEU A 227 -9.97 7.80 -0.92
CA LEU A 227 -10.41 6.40 -0.84
C LEU A 227 -9.58 5.70 0.22
N GLU A 228 -10.24 5.16 1.24
CA GLU A 228 -9.62 4.34 2.27
C GLU A 228 -10.01 2.88 2.07
N ILE A 229 -9.03 1.98 1.98
CA ILE A 229 -9.22 0.55 1.77
C ILE A 229 -8.63 -0.17 2.99
N ASN A 230 -9.49 -0.82 3.75
CA ASN A 230 -9.15 -1.53 4.97
C ASN A 230 -9.24 -3.04 4.74
N GLY A 231 -8.12 -3.74 4.86
CA GLY A 231 -8.05 -5.20 4.89
C GLY A 231 -7.89 -5.70 6.33
N TYR A 232 -8.95 -6.27 6.89
CA TYR A 232 -8.93 -6.88 8.21
C TYR A 232 -8.63 -8.36 8.10
N VAL A 233 -7.54 -8.82 8.71
CA VAL A 233 -7.30 -10.25 8.92
C VAL A 233 -8.24 -10.73 10.02
N ARG A 234 -9.06 -11.76 9.72
CA ARG A 234 -9.95 -12.38 10.69
C ARG A 234 -9.27 -13.54 11.41
#